data_AF-A0A8X7BWV2-F1
#
_entry.id   AF-A0A8X7BWV2-F1
#
_cell.length_a   1.000
_cell.length_b   1.000
_cell.length_c   1.000
_cell.angle_alpha   90.00
_cell.angle_beta   90.00
_cell.angle_gamma   90.00
#
_symmetry.space_group_name_H-M   'P 1'
#
loop_
_entity.id
_entity.type
_entity.pdbx_description
1 polymer ?
#
loop_
_entity_poly.entity_id
_entity_poly.type
_entity_poly.pdbx_seq_one_letter_code
_entity_poly.pdbx_strand_id
1 'polypeptide(L)'
;MLKTTGIELELLTDYNMNLKLEKGTRGGVSQCCNRYGKANNKYMKNYDKSKESNYLMYLDNNNLYGWAMSQFLPYADLKWTNTNIDVTQIPDDADKGYILECDLQYPEYLHNLHSDLPLAPENRIPDGSKQSKLLTTLYDKERYVIPYRILKQYLQLGLKLKKVHRVLEFNQPNWLRKYIDLNTQMRTRATNDFEEDFYKLMNNSVFGKTMENIRKGLDIGLCCDPKKAEKLIAKPNFKGRTIFDENLVAIQMHKTAVLFDKPIYVGMSILGLYISKSLMYDFHYNVMKPKYGGNIKLLYMDTNSFIYDIKAKDFYEDMKGMIDYFDTSEYPENNRYGLPRVNKKVLGKMKDENAGRIMEEFVGLRSKKKKCRPIKPK
;
A
#
# COMPACT_ATOMS: atom_id res chain seq x y z
N MET A 1 -18.06 3.63 -10.26
CA MET A 1 -17.25 4.70 -9.67
C MET A 1 -17.69 6.06 -10.21
N LEU A 2 -17.25 6.54 -11.38
CA LEU A 2 -17.61 7.90 -11.88
C LEU A 2 -19.12 8.12 -12.00
N LYS A 3 -19.86 7.15 -12.58
CA LYS A 3 -21.33 7.18 -12.63
C LYS A 3 -22.00 7.29 -11.25
N THR A 4 -21.37 6.73 -10.22
CA THR A 4 -21.90 6.71 -8.85
C THR A 4 -21.61 8.03 -8.11
N THR A 5 -20.43 8.61 -8.37
CA THR A 5 -19.95 9.82 -7.70
C THR A 5 -20.38 11.10 -8.41
N GLY A 6 -20.69 11.03 -9.72
CA GLY A 6 -21.05 12.19 -10.54
C GLY A 6 -19.87 13.13 -10.82
N ILE A 7 -18.64 12.67 -10.55
CA ILE A 7 -17.42 13.47 -10.76
C ILE A 7 -16.86 13.26 -12.15
N GLU A 8 -16.38 14.36 -12.72
CA GLU A 8 -15.52 14.38 -13.89
C GLU A 8 -14.07 14.57 -13.44
N LEU A 9 -13.17 13.68 -13.87
CA LEU A 9 -11.76 13.75 -13.53
C LEU A 9 -11.03 14.56 -14.60
N GLU A 10 -10.31 15.60 -14.18
CA GLU A 10 -9.47 16.39 -15.07
C GLU A 10 -8.35 15.51 -15.65
N LEU A 11 -8.05 15.67 -16.94
CA LEU A 11 -6.90 15.02 -17.58
C LEU A 11 -5.72 15.98 -17.62
N LEU A 12 -4.52 15.45 -17.36
CA LEU A 12 -3.30 16.25 -17.33
C LEU A 12 -2.88 16.65 -18.75
N THR A 13 -2.83 17.95 -19.00
CA THR A 13 -2.35 18.53 -20.25
C THR A 13 -0.84 18.80 -20.23
N ASP A 14 -0.27 19.07 -19.05
CA ASP A 14 1.17 19.29 -18.88
C ASP A 14 1.94 17.95 -18.72
N TYR A 15 2.88 17.72 -19.63
CA TYR A 15 3.76 16.54 -19.59
C TYR A 15 4.65 16.50 -18.35
N ASN A 16 5.09 17.64 -17.82
CA ASN A 16 5.92 17.70 -16.62
C ASN A 16 5.15 17.27 -15.36
N MET A 17 3.85 17.56 -15.29
CA MET A 17 2.99 17.06 -14.22
C MET A 17 2.89 15.53 -14.30
N ASN A 18 2.72 14.99 -15.51
CA ASN A 18 2.70 13.55 -15.73
C ASN A 18 4.01 12.89 -15.22
N LEU A 19 5.17 13.40 -15.64
CA LEU A 19 6.46 12.88 -15.18
C LEU A 19 6.65 12.96 -13.66
N LYS A 20 6.23 14.06 -13.03
CA LYS A 20 6.30 14.21 -11.56
C LYS A 20 5.45 13.15 -10.85
N LEU A 21 4.22 12.92 -11.31
CA LEU A 21 3.29 11.97 -10.70
C LEU A 21 3.73 10.52 -10.93
N GLU A 22 4.24 10.20 -12.13
CA GLU A 22 4.83 8.88 -12.41
C GLU A 22 6.04 8.60 -11.52
N LYS A 23 6.94 9.58 -11.35
CA LYS A 23 8.08 9.48 -10.41
C LYS A 23 7.62 9.31 -8.96
N GLY A 24 6.48 9.90 -8.59
CA GLY A 24 5.86 9.75 -7.28
C GLY A 24 5.13 8.42 -7.06
N THR A 25 4.93 7.63 -8.10
CA THR A 25 4.18 6.38 -8.01
C THR A 25 5.03 5.26 -7.42
N ARG A 26 4.56 4.64 -6.33
CA ARG A 26 5.30 3.61 -5.57
C ARG A 26 4.33 2.54 -5.10
N GLY A 27 4.65 1.27 -5.33
CA GLY A 27 3.81 0.15 -4.89
C GLY A 27 3.82 -0.11 -3.39
N GLY A 28 3.22 -1.25 -3.01
CA GLY A 28 3.19 -1.78 -1.64
C GLY A 28 4.58 -2.08 -1.13
N VAL A 29 4.86 -1.70 0.13
CA VAL A 29 6.09 -2.10 0.80
C VAL A 29 5.97 -3.56 1.20
N SER A 30 6.94 -4.38 0.79
CA SER A 30 7.01 -5.79 1.15
C SER A 30 8.43 -6.10 1.58
N GLN A 31 8.63 -6.38 2.85
CA GLN A 31 9.96 -6.57 3.43
C GLN A 31 9.96 -7.63 4.53
N CYS A 32 11.07 -8.37 4.57
CA CYS A 32 11.39 -9.28 5.67
C CYS A 32 12.42 -8.57 6.55
N CYS A 33 11.96 -7.95 7.63
CA CYS A 33 12.80 -7.16 8.53
C CYS A 33 13.65 -8.07 9.40
N ASN A 34 13.03 -9.10 9.98
CA ASN A 34 13.69 -10.12 10.78
C ASN A 34 13.33 -11.51 10.25
N ARG A 35 14.31 -12.41 10.19
CA ARG A 35 14.15 -13.71 9.51
C ARG A 35 13.49 -14.80 10.35
N TYR A 36 13.47 -14.65 11.67
CA TYR A 36 13.03 -15.71 12.57
C TYR A 36 12.32 -15.13 13.80
N GLY A 37 11.26 -15.81 14.21
CA GLY A 37 10.58 -15.58 15.48
C GLY A 37 9.97 -16.88 15.98
N LYS A 38 10.02 -17.11 17.29
CA LYS A 38 9.41 -18.28 17.93
C LYS A 38 8.63 -17.83 19.14
N ALA A 39 7.36 -18.24 19.23
CA ALA A 39 6.49 -17.86 20.33
C ALA A 39 6.78 -18.68 21.59
N ASN A 40 6.76 -18.00 22.73
CA ASN A 40 6.67 -18.52 24.08
C ASN A 40 5.48 -17.84 24.76
N ASN A 41 4.28 -18.26 24.36
CA ASN A 41 3.03 -17.65 24.80
C ASN A 41 2.40 -18.52 25.91
N LYS A 42 1.87 -17.89 26.97
CA LYS A 42 1.23 -18.58 28.12
C LYS A 42 0.06 -19.51 27.77
N TYR A 43 -0.55 -19.29 26.61
CA TYR A 43 -1.63 -20.09 26.07
C TYR A 43 -1.15 -21.29 25.22
N MET A 44 0.17 -21.53 25.15
CA MET A 44 0.77 -22.69 24.49
C MET A 44 0.97 -23.84 25.47
N LYS A 45 0.88 -25.08 24.98
CA LYS A 45 1.14 -26.28 25.80
C LYS A 45 2.59 -26.37 26.27
N ASN A 46 3.52 -25.98 25.41
CA ASN A 46 4.97 -26.01 25.67
C ASN A 46 5.47 -24.67 26.23
N TYR A 47 4.61 -23.94 26.95
CA TYR A 47 4.97 -22.65 27.52
C TYR A 47 6.04 -22.82 28.61
N ASP A 48 7.12 -22.08 28.46
CA ASP A 48 8.23 -22.08 29.41
C ASP A 48 8.10 -20.85 30.32
N LYS A 49 7.65 -21.08 31.56
CA LYS A 49 7.48 -20.04 32.59
C LYS A 49 8.80 -19.37 32.99
N SER A 50 9.95 -20.01 32.72
CA SER A 50 11.27 -19.43 33.03
C SER A 50 11.72 -18.39 32.02
N LYS A 51 11.09 -18.36 30.84
CA LYS A 51 11.39 -17.42 29.75
C LYS A 51 10.36 -16.30 29.68
N GLU A 52 10.80 -15.15 29.22
CA GLU A 52 9.91 -14.02 28.92
C GLU A 52 8.83 -14.45 27.92
N SER A 53 7.60 -13.97 28.13
CA SER A 53 6.48 -14.33 27.27
C SER A 53 6.50 -13.47 26.01
N ASN A 54 6.38 -14.10 24.84
CA ASN A 54 6.28 -13.41 23.57
C ASN A 54 5.21 -14.00 22.66
N TYR A 55 4.63 -13.11 21.84
CA TYR A 55 3.47 -13.37 21.02
C TYR A 55 3.80 -13.04 19.57
N LEU A 56 3.64 -14.04 18.70
CA LEU A 56 3.72 -13.84 17.26
C LEU A 56 2.33 -13.52 16.72
N MET A 57 2.15 -12.28 16.25
CA MET A 57 0.84 -11.80 15.78
C MET A 57 0.89 -11.49 14.29
N TYR A 58 -0.09 -12.01 13.54
CA TYR A 58 -0.23 -11.72 12.12
C TYR A 58 -1.46 -10.83 11.92
N LEU A 59 -1.21 -9.54 11.77
CA LEU A 59 -2.24 -8.53 11.67
C LEU A 59 -2.37 -8.05 10.22
N ASP A 60 -3.59 -8.02 9.69
CA ASP A 60 -3.91 -7.54 8.35
C ASP A 60 -4.95 -6.43 8.40
N ASN A 61 -4.77 -5.38 7.60
CA ASN A 61 -5.68 -4.26 7.57
C ASN A 61 -6.91 -4.54 6.69
N ASN A 62 -8.09 -4.35 7.27
CA ASN A 62 -9.37 -4.48 6.57
C ASN A 62 -9.53 -3.45 5.44
N ASN A 63 -9.36 -3.94 4.20
CA ASN A 63 -9.56 -3.18 2.97
C ASN A 63 -8.81 -1.84 2.98
N LEU A 64 -7.50 -1.91 3.16
CA LEU A 64 -6.59 -0.76 3.22
C LEU A 64 -6.80 0.24 2.06
N TYR A 65 -6.96 -0.26 0.83
CA TYR A 65 -7.20 0.60 -0.33
C TYR A 65 -8.60 1.22 -0.30
N GLY A 66 -9.62 0.51 0.16
CA GLY A 66 -10.95 1.07 0.41
C GLY A 66 -10.91 2.21 1.42
N TRP A 67 -10.20 2.03 2.53
CA TRP A 67 -10.00 3.10 3.52
C TRP A 67 -9.32 4.33 2.90
N ALA A 68 -8.25 4.11 2.12
CA ALA A 68 -7.54 5.19 1.44
C ALA A 68 -8.40 5.91 0.38
N MET A 69 -9.23 5.17 -0.36
CA MET A 69 -10.20 5.71 -1.30
C MET A 69 -11.36 6.45 -0.61
N SER A 70 -11.57 6.25 0.69
CA SER A 70 -12.59 6.96 1.47
C SER A 70 -12.07 8.27 2.09
N GLN A 71 -10.85 8.67 1.71
CA GLN A 71 -10.26 9.95 2.11
C GLN A 71 -10.43 11.00 1.01
N PHE A 72 -10.11 12.24 1.37
CA PHE A 72 -10.08 13.41 0.48
C PHE A 72 -9.00 13.21 -0.61
N LEU A 73 -9.40 13.18 -1.89
CA LEU A 73 -8.53 12.78 -3.01
C LEU A 73 -8.59 13.80 -4.16
N PRO A 74 -7.48 14.04 -4.88
CA PRO A 74 -7.47 14.93 -6.03
C PRO A 74 -8.48 14.53 -7.09
N TYR A 75 -9.13 15.51 -7.73
CA TYR A 75 -10.01 15.28 -8.88
C TYR A 75 -9.90 16.33 -9.99
N ALA A 76 -9.57 17.59 -9.66
CA ALA A 76 -9.52 18.71 -10.61
C ALA A 76 -8.66 19.88 -10.09
N ASP A 77 -8.52 20.90 -10.93
CA ASP A 77 -7.75 22.14 -10.79
C ASP A 77 -6.27 21.90 -10.50
N LEU A 78 -5.66 20.96 -11.23
CA LEU A 78 -4.24 20.63 -11.06
C LEU A 78 -3.35 21.73 -11.63
N LYS A 79 -2.65 22.47 -10.76
CA LYS A 79 -1.79 23.59 -11.17
C LYS A 79 -0.50 23.68 -10.38
N TRP A 80 0.55 24.17 -11.03
CA TRP A 80 1.78 24.54 -10.34
C TRP A 80 1.53 25.76 -9.46
N THR A 81 2.12 25.77 -8.26
CA THR A 81 2.00 26.88 -7.31
C THR A 81 3.35 27.19 -6.67
N ASN A 82 3.39 28.22 -5.83
CA ASN A 82 4.58 28.65 -5.10
C ASN A 82 5.11 27.52 -4.19
N THR A 83 6.42 27.47 -4.02
CA THR A 83 7.11 26.50 -3.16
C THR A 83 7.07 26.86 -1.68
N ASN A 84 6.76 28.11 -1.34
CA ASN A 84 6.65 28.57 0.05
C ASN A 84 5.31 28.13 0.67
N ILE A 85 5.22 26.86 1.06
CA ILE A 85 4.04 26.26 1.69
C ILE A 85 4.45 25.55 2.98
N ASP A 86 3.77 25.88 4.07
CA ASP A 86 3.87 25.12 5.30
C ASP A 86 2.79 24.02 5.33
N VAL A 87 3.19 22.80 5.00
CA VAL A 87 2.29 21.63 4.98
C VAL A 87 1.78 21.23 6.37
N THR A 88 2.41 21.69 7.44
CA THR A 88 2.03 21.29 8.81
C THR A 88 0.73 21.95 9.27
N GLN A 89 0.43 23.13 8.72
CA GLN A 89 -0.76 23.91 9.05
C GLN A 89 -1.98 23.57 8.20
N ILE A 90 -1.82 22.71 7.19
CA ILE A 90 -2.89 22.38 6.26
C ILE A 90 -3.74 21.25 6.86
N PRO A 91 -5.06 21.46 7.04
CA PRO A 91 -5.98 20.40 7.45
C PRO A 91 -6.05 19.28 6.40
N ASP A 92 -6.24 18.05 6.88
CA ASP A 92 -6.30 16.89 6.00
C ASP A 92 -7.59 16.85 5.16
N ASP A 93 -8.64 17.54 5.64
CA ASP A 93 -9.96 17.72 5.02
C ASP A 93 -10.12 19.08 4.31
N ALA A 94 -9.04 19.84 4.13
CA ALA A 94 -9.07 21.09 3.40
C ALA A 94 -9.54 20.88 1.95
N ASP A 95 -10.25 21.86 1.39
CA ASP A 95 -10.72 21.81 0.00
C ASP A 95 -9.58 21.63 -1.01
N LYS A 96 -8.39 22.15 -0.66
CA LYS A 96 -7.18 22.09 -1.46
C LYS A 96 -6.12 21.19 -0.87
N GLY A 97 -5.50 20.39 -1.72
CA GLY A 97 -4.37 19.52 -1.40
C GLY A 97 -3.14 19.83 -2.24
N TYR A 98 -2.01 19.27 -1.81
CA TYR A 98 -0.71 19.52 -2.42
C TYR A 98 0.12 18.25 -2.61
N ILE A 99 0.81 18.16 -3.74
CA ILE A 99 1.88 17.18 -3.99
C ILE A 99 3.18 17.95 -4.21
N LEU A 100 4.18 17.68 -3.36
CA LEU A 100 5.46 18.35 -3.33
C LEU A 100 6.53 17.47 -3.97
N GLU A 101 7.52 18.08 -4.60
CA GLU A 101 8.83 17.45 -4.86
C GLU A 101 9.84 18.13 -3.93
N CYS A 102 10.41 17.39 -2.99
CA CYS A 102 11.23 17.95 -1.92
C CYS A 102 12.42 17.07 -1.54
N ASP A 103 13.40 17.67 -0.86
CA ASP A 103 14.51 16.97 -0.23
C ASP A 103 14.20 16.74 1.26
N LEU A 104 14.38 15.51 1.72
CA LEU A 104 14.14 15.11 3.10
C LEU A 104 15.46 14.61 3.70
N GLN A 105 15.80 15.14 4.87
CA GLN A 105 16.87 14.60 5.69
C GLN A 105 16.33 13.49 6.58
N TYR A 106 17.12 12.42 6.72
CA TYR A 106 16.89 11.36 7.68
C TYR A 106 17.91 11.49 8.82
N PRO A 107 17.52 12.03 9.99
CA PRO A 107 18.45 12.16 11.10
C PRO A 107 18.93 10.81 11.65
N GLU A 108 20.23 10.72 11.97
CA GLU A 108 20.87 9.50 12.46
C GLU A 108 20.25 8.96 13.77
N TYR A 109 19.80 9.86 14.66
CA TYR A 109 19.17 9.46 15.93
C TYR A 109 17.86 8.68 15.73
N LEU A 110 17.22 8.77 14.55
CA LEU A 110 16.02 8.00 14.20
C LEU A 110 16.34 6.61 13.64
N HIS A 111 17.59 6.31 13.28
CA HIS A 111 17.94 5.07 12.58
C HIS A 111 17.58 3.83 13.38
N ASN A 112 17.83 3.84 14.69
CA ASN A 112 17.49 2.72 15.56
C ASN A 112 15.97 2.57 15.70
N LEU A 113 15.25 3.68 15.88
CA LEU A 113 13.79 3.69 16.04
C LEU A 113 13.08 3.21 14.76
N HIS A 114 13.57 3.64 13.60
CA HIS A 114 12.97 3.35 12.30
C HIS A 114 13.60 2.16 11.57
N SER A 115 14.52 1.43 12.21
CA SER A 115 15.23 0.29 11.62
C SER A 115 14.29 -0.78 11.06
N ASP A 116 13.20 -1.08 11.78
CA ASP A 116 12.20 -2.06 11.39
C ASP A 116 11.37 -1.63 10.16
N LEU A 117 11.06 -0.33 10.05
CA LEU A 117 10.13 0.19 9.03
C LEU A 117 10.50 1.62 8.56
N PRO A 118 11.63 1.80 7.84
CA PRO A 118 12.05 3.12 7.40
C PRO A 118 10.98 3.89 6.63
N LEU A 119 10.95 5.21 6.86
CA LEU A 119 10.05 6.14 6.19
C LEU A 119 10.51 6.44 4.76
N ALA A 120 9.60 6.97 3.94
CA ALA A 120 9.88 7.46 2.59
C ALA A 120 10.53 6.41 1.65
N PRO A 121 9.89 5.26 1.38
CA PRO A 121 10.45 4.24 0.50
C PRO A 121 10.68 4.77 -0.92
N GLU A 122 11.73 4.28 -1.58
CA GLU A 122 12.18 4.75 -2.89
C GLU A 122 12.49 3.58 -3.84
N ASN A 123 12.29 3.78 -5.14
CA ASN A 123 12.69 2.79 -6.14
C ASN A 123 14.18 2.99 -6.43
N ARG A 124 15.01 2.01 -6.04
CA ARG A 124 16.45 2.01 -6.34
C ARG A 124 16.87 0.63 -6.81
N ILE A 125 17.98 0.55 -7.53
CA ILE A 125 18.63 -0.71 -7.82
C ILE A 125 19.52 -1.03 -6.60
N PRO A 126 19.25 -2.12 -5.86
CA PRO A 126 20.11 -2.55 -4.77
C PRO A 126 21.49 -2.96 -5.28
N ASP A 127 22.49 -2.85 -4.42
CA ASP A 127 23.86 -3.29 -4.73
C ASP A 127 23.86 -4.78 -5.12
N GLY A 128 24.52 -5.11 -6.23
CA GLY A 128 24.53 -6.46 -6.79
C GLY A 128 23.25 -6.90 -7.50
N SER A 129 22.26 -6.02 -7.68
CA SER A 129 21.06 -6.30 -8.47
C SER A 129 21.07 -5.57 -9.82
N LYS A 130 20.36 -6.12 -10.82
CA LYS A 130 20.05 -5.45 -12.09
C LYS A 130 18.62 -4.91 -12.14
N GLN A 131 17.81 -5.19 -11.12
CA GLN A 131 16.39 -4.85 -11.09
C GLN A 131 16.14 -3.78 -10.05
N SER A 132 15.39 -2.75 -10.45
CA SER A 132 14.87 -1.76 -9.52
C SER A 132 13.87 -2.39 -8.56
N LYS A 133 13.98 -2.06 -7.28
CA LYS A 133 13.08 -2.51 -6.22
C LYS A 133 12.67 -1.32 -5.37
N LEU A 134 11.49 -1.41 -4.78
CA LEU A 134 11.07 -0.48 -3.75
C LEU A 134 11.80 -0.81 -2.45
N LEU A 135 12.66 0.10 -2.02
CA LEU A 135 13.51 -0.04 -0.84
C LEU A 135 13.09 0.93 0.25
N THR A 136 13.15 0.46 1.48
CA THR A 136 12.98 1.21 2.72
C THR A 136 14.37 1.52 3.24
N THR A 137 14.89 2.71 2.92
CA THR A 137 16.25 3.13 3.28
C THR A 137 16.22 4.24 4.32
N LEU A 138 17.20 4.25 5.21
CA LEU A 138 17.42 5.32 6.19
C LEU A 138 18.24 6.49 5.61
N TYR A 139 18.41 6.55 4.29
CA TYR A 139 19.17 7.62 3.64
C TYR A 139 18.36 8.91 3.53
N ASP A 140 19.06 10.03 3.33
CA ASP A 140 18.44 11.25 2.84
C ASP A 140 17.73 10.98 1.49
N LYS A 141 16.67 11.73 1.23
CA LYS A 141 15.87 11.61 0.01
C LYS A 141 15.99 12.90 -0.77
N GLU A 142 16.30 12.81 -2.05
CA GLU A 142 16.42 13.96 -2.94
C GLU A 142 15.30 13.96 -3.99
N ARG A 143 14.74 15.14 -4.24
CA ARG A 143 13.64 15.36 -5.20
C ARG A 143 12.54 14.31 -5.07
N TYR A 144 12.18 14.00 -3.84
CA TYR A 144 11.19 13.00 -3.49
C TYR A 144 9.79 13.59 -3.69
N VAL A 145 8.98 12.94 -4.54
CA VAL A 145 7.61 13.41 -4.82
C VAL A 145 6.66 12.83 -3.78
N ILE A 146 5.96 13.67 -3.01
CA ILE A 146 5.17 13.27 -1.84
C ILE A 146 3.94 14.18 -1.63
N PRO A 147 2.74 13.62 -1.38
CA PRO A 147 1.57 14.36 -0.92
C PRO A 147 1.78 14.97 0.46
N TYR A 148 1.19 16.14 0.69
CA TYR A 148 1.36 16.91 1.91
C TYR A 148 0.98 16.15 3.19
N ARG A 149 -0.07 15.31 3.17
CA ARG A 149 -0.51 14.56 4.37
C ARG A 149 0.54 13.61 4.91
N ILE A 150 1.20 12.84 4.04
CA ILE A 150 2.30 12.00 4.50
C ILE A 150 3.52 12.85 4.83
N LEU A 151 3.80 13.90 4.07
CA LEU A 151 4.92 14.76 4.44
C LEU A 151 4.75 15.26 5.88
N LYS A 152 3.55 15.75 6.23
CA LYS A 152 3.17 16.12 7.60
C LYS A 152 3.43 14.98 8.61
N GLN A 153 3.00 13.75 8.33
CA GLN A 153 3.29 12.60 9.18
C GLN A 153 4.79 12.31 9.31
N TYR A 154 5.55 12.37 8.22
CA TYR A 154 7.00 12.12 8.24
C TYR A 154 7.75 13.19 9.05
N LEU A 155 7.32 14.44 8.97
CA LEU A 155 7.85 15.52 9.78
C LEU A 155 7.52 15.32 11.27
N GLN A 156 6.30 14.89 11.59
CA GLN A 156 5.91 14.53 12.96
C GLN A 156 6.75 13.37 13.52
N LEU A 157 7.11 12.39 12.68
CA LEU A 157 8.00 11.29 13.02
C LEU A 157 9.50 11.66 12.98
N GLY A 158 9.83 12.94 12.75
CA GLY A 158 11.18 13.49 12.94
C GLY A 158 12.04 13.68 11.69
N LEU A 159 11.54 13.34 10.48
CA LEU A 159 12.27 13.72 9.25
C LEU A 159 12.33 15.24 9.14
N LYS A 160 13.38 15.77 8.50
CA LYS A 160 13.53 17.22 8.30
C LYS A 160 13.36 17.57 6.84
N LEU A 161 12.49 18.54 6.55
CA LEU A 161 12.35 19.10 5.21
C LEU A 161 13.54 20.03 4.92
N LYS A 162 14.37 19.70 3.93
CA LYS A 162 15.52 20.53 3.54
C LYS A 162 15.16 21.58 2.50
N LYS A 163 14.45 21.18 1.45
CA LYS A 163 14.12 22.05 0.32
C LYS A 163 12.87 21.59 -0.41
N VAL A 164 12.03 22.53 -0.84
CA VAL A 164 10.90 22.28 -1.74
C VAL A 164 11.27 22.76 -3.13
N HIS A 165 11.21 21.88 -4.13
CA HIS A 165 11.55 22.19 -5.53
C HIS A 165 10.33 22.60 -6.33
N ARG A 166 9.22 21.85 -6.22
CA ARG A 166 8.00 22.08 -7.00
C ARG A 166 6.76 21.65 -6.24
N VAL A 167 5.68 22.42 -6.31
CA VAL A 167 4.40 22.09 -5.68
C VAL A 167 3.30 22.07 -6.73
N LEU A 168 2.49 21.00 -6.68
CA LEU A 168 1.25 20.85 -7.44
C LEU A 168 0.07 21.00 -6.48
N GLU A 169 -0.79 22.00 -6.70
CA GLU A 169 -2.06 22.22 -5.98
C GLU A 169 -3.20 21.53 -6.74
N PHE A 170 -4.22 21.08 -6.02
CA PHE A 170 -5.45 20.47 -6.58
C PHE A 170 -6.62 20.57 -5.60
N ASN A 171 -7.85 20.43 -6.11
CA ASN A 171 -9.04 20.26 -5.27
C ASN A 171 -9.21 18.79 -4.83
N GLN A 172 -9.63 18.55 -3.59
CA GLN A 172 -9.59 17.20 -3.00
C GLN A 172 -10.81 16.76 -2.16
N PRO A 173 -12.07 16.90 -2.62
CA PRO A 173 -13.22 16.47 -1.84
C PRO A 173 -13.19 14.96 -1.54
N ASN A 174 -14.01 14.51 -0.61
CA ASN A 174 -14.16 13.08 -0.30
C ASN A 174 -15.10 12.37 -1.27
N TRP A 175 -14.74 12.37 -2.55
CA TRP A 175 -15.66 12.01 -3.62
C TRP A 175 -15.81 10.50 -3.86
N LEU A 176 -14.78 9.69 -3.56
CA LEU A 176 -14.83 8.24 -3.72
C LEU A 176 -15.54 7.52 -2.58
N ARG A 177 -15.67 8.15 -1.39
CA ARG A 177 -16.27 7.53 -0.21
C ARG A 177 -17.64 6.94 -0.46
N LYS A 178 -18.54 7.66 -1.14
CA LYS A 178 -19.88 7.14 -1.47
C LYS A 178 -19.83 5.81 -2.25
N TYR A 179 -18.87 5.67 -3.16
CA TYR A 179 -18.69 4.44 -3.94
C TYR A 179 -18.11 3.31 -3.09
N ILE A 180 -17.15 3.61 -2.20
CA ILE A 180 -16.57 2.62 -1.28
C ILE A 180 -17.59 2.15 -0.24
N ASP A 181 -18.37 3.07 0.33
CA ASP A 181 -19.43 2.77 1.30
C ASP A 181 -20.47 1.85 0.67
N LEU A 182 -20.89 2.14 -0.57
CA LEU A 182 -21.79 1.27 -1.35
C LEU A 182 -21.21 -0.14 -1.50
N ASN A 183 -19.98 -0.26 -2.00
CA ASN A 183 -19.35 -1.58 -2.20
C ASN A 183 -19.12 -2.33 -0.88
N THR A 184 -18.84 -1.62 0.22
CA THR A 184 -18.64 -2.21 1.54
C THR A 184 -19.96 -2.73 2.12
N GLN A 185 -21.06 -1.99 1.93
CA GLN A 185 -22.40 -2.44 2.29
C GLN A 185 -22.81 -3.68 1.49
N MET A 186 -22.59 -3.65 0.17
CA MET A 186 -22.90 -4.80 -0.69
C MET A 186 -22.06 -6.02 -0.33
N ARG A 187 -20.76 -5.85 -0.07
CA ARG A 187 -19.88 -6.94 0.40
C ARG A 187 -20.28 -7.50 1.77
N THR A 188 -20.84 -6.69 2.65
CA THR A 188 -21.36 -7.14 3.95
C THR A 188 -22.65 -7.95 3.81
N ARG A 189 -23.48 -7.60 2.81
CA ARG A 189 -24.75 -8.29 2.52
C ARG A 189 -24.59 -9.53 1.64
N ALA A 190 -23.45 -9.68 0.97
CA ALA A 190 -23.16 -10.83 0.12
C ALA A 190 -23.35 -12.14 0.89
N THR A 191 -24.05 -13.09 0.26
CA THR A 191 -24.35 -14.41 0.85
C THR A 191 -23.40 -15.49 0.36
N ASN A 192 -22.61 -15.19 -0.68
CA ASN A 192 -21.68 -16.11 -1.31
C ASN A 192 -20.32 -15.45 -1.56
N ASP A 193 -19.29 -16.28 -1.66
CA ASP A 193 -17.90 -15.84 -1.83
C ASP A 193 -17.69 -15.08 -3.15
N PHE A 194 -18.43 -15.43 -4.21
CA PHE A 194 -18.32 -14.78 -5.51
C PHE A 194 -18.71 -13.30 -5.45
N GLU A 195 -19.86 -12.98 -4.85
CA GLU A 195 -20.31 -11.59 -4.67
C GLU A 195 -19.35 -10.80 -3.78
N GLU A 196 -18.87 -11.42 -2.70
CA GLU A 196 -17.87 -10.79 -1.84
C GLU A 196 -16.59 -10.43 -2.62
N ASP A 197 -16.07 -11.35 -3.42
CA ASP A 197 -14.90 -11.11 -4.25
C ASP A 197 -15.16 -10.13 -5.39
N PHE A 198 -16.37 -10.10 -5.94
CA PHE A 198 -16.77 -9.14 -6.95
C PHE A 198 -16.70 -7.70 -6.42
N TYR A 199 -17.33 -7.41 -5.28
CA TYR A 199 -17.30 -6.05 -4.69
C TYR A 199 -15.89 -5.66 -4.21
N LYS A 200 -15.10 -6.64 -3.75
CA LYS A 200 -13.69 -6.43 -3.43
C LYS A 200 -12.88 -6.05 -4.67
N LEU A 201 -13.08 -6.74 -5.79
CA LEU A 201 -12.45 -6.43 -7.07
C LEU A 201 -12.88 -5.05 -7.57
N MET A 202 -14.16 -4.69 -7.43
CA MET A 202 -14.68 -3.38 -7.83
C MET A 202 -14.03 -2.20 -7.11
N ASN A 203 -13.56 -2.39 -5.88
CA ASN A 203 -12.73 -1.42 -5.17
C ASN A 203 -11.30 -1.42 -5.73
N ASN A 204 -10.65 -2.58 -5.81
CA ASN A 204 -9.25 -2.69 -6.20
C ASN A 204 -8.98 -2.27 -7.66
N SER A 205 -9.94 -2.49 -8.56
CA SER A 205 -9.81 -2.16 -9.97
C SER A 205 -9.76 -0.66 -10.24
N VAL A 206 -10.32 0.18 -9.35
CA VAL A 206 -10.32 1.64 -9.51
C VAL A 206 -8.88 2.15 -9.57
N PHE A 207 -8.07 1.83 -8.56
CA PHE A 207 -6.68 2.30 -8.51
C PHE A 207 -5.88 1.75 -9.69
N GLY A 208 -6.09 0.47 -10.03
CA GLY A 208 -5.32 -0.21 -11.08
C GLY A 208 -5.56 0.43 -12.44
N LYS A 209 -6.81 0.80 -12.73
CA LYS A 209 -7.16 1.47 -13.99
C LYS A 209 -6.65 2.91 -14.05
N THR A 210 -6.68 3.64 -12.95
CA THR A 210 -6.22 5.05 -12.93
C THR A 210 -4.71 5.22 -13.14
N MET A 211 -3.90 4.20 -12.84
CA MET A 211 -2.44 4.21 -13.08
C MET A 211 -1.98 3.30 -14.23
N GLU A 212 -2.88 2.98 -15.15
CA GLU A 212 -2.54 2.17 -16.30
C GLU A 212 -1.38 2.82 -17.08
N ASN A 213 -0.27 2.08 -17.24
CA ASN A 213 0.86 2.58 -18.01
C ASN A 213 0.61 2.37 -19.50
N ILE A 214 0.04 3.40 -20.12
CA ILE A 214 -0.28 3.45 -21.55
C ILE A 214 0.93 3.30 -22.47
N ARG A 215 2.16 3.63 -22.01
CA ARG A 215 3.39 3.48 -22.81
C ARG A 215 3.77 2.01 -23.03
N LYS A 216 3.29 1.11 -22.17
CA LYS A 216 3.49 -0.34 -22.32
C LYS A 216 2.51 -0.98 -23.29
N GLY A 217 1.50 -0.25 -23.75
CA GLY A 217 0.55 -0.71 -24.76
C GLY A 217 1.27 -1.05 -26.07
N LEU A 218 0.84 -2.13 -26.71
CA LEU A 218 1.34 -2.58 -28.00
C LEU A 218 0.17 -2.67 -28.97
N ASP A 219 0.44 -2.35 -30.22
CA ASP A 219 -0.51 -2.63 -31.30
C ASP A 219 -0.22 -4.04 -31.81
N ILE A 220 -1.22 -4.93 -31.70
CA ILE A 220 -1.09 -6.31 -32.15
C ILE A 220 -1.97 -6.47 -33.39
N GLY A 221 -1.33 -6.78 -34.52
CA GLY A 221 -2.01 -7.15 -35.75
C GLY A 221 -1.92 -8.65 -35.98
N LEU A 222 -3.07 -9.31 -36.14
CA LEU A 222 -3.13 -10.68 -36.63
C LEU A 222 -3.06 -10.67 -38.16
N CYS A 223 -2.16 -11.48 -38.72
CA CYS A 223 -1.95 -11.57 -40.17
C CYS A 223 -1.97 -13.02 -40.61
N CYS A 224 -2.72 -13.29 -41.68
CA CYS A 224 -2.72 -14.56 -42.40
C CYS A 224 -2.06 -14.47 -43.78
N ASP A 225 -1.75 -13.25 -44.23
CA ASP A 225 -1.09 -13.00 -45.51
C ASP A 225 0.41 -12.75 -45.27
N PRO A 226 1.31 -13.57 -45.85
CA PRO A 226 2.76 -13.39 -45.77
C PRO A 226 3.23 -12.00 -46.20
N LYS A 227 2.67 -11.42 -47.27
CA LYS A 227 3.09 -10.11 -47.78
C LYS A 227 2.77 -8.99 -46.80
N LYS A 228 1.59 -9.08 -46.17
CA LYS A 228 1.17 -8.13 -45.12
C LYS A 228 2.05 -8.27 -43.89
N ALA A 229 2.42 -9.49 -43.53
CA ALA A 229 3.32 -9.75 -42.41
C ALA A 229 4.71 -9.14 -42.64
N GLU A 230 5.31 -9.35 -43.81
CA GLU A 230 6.60 -8.75 -44.19
C GLU A 230 6.56 -7.23 -44.13
N LYS A 231 5.50 -6.61 -44.66
CA LYS A 231 5.32 -5.15 -44.62
C LYS A 231 5.26 -4.59 -43.20
N LEU A 232 4.66 -5.33 -42.26
CA LEU A 232 4.58 -4.91 -40.86
C LEU A 232 5.90 -5.14 -40.11
N ILE A 233 6.64 -6.22 -40.42
CA ILE A 233 7.97 -6.49 -39.86
C ILE A 233 8.98 -5.42 -40.30
N ALA A 234 8.87 -4.93 -41.53
CA ALA A 234 9.74 -3.89 -42.07
C ALA A 234 9.55 -2.50 -41.44
N LYS A 235 8.49 -2.29 -40.64
CA LYS A 235 8.24 -0.98 -40.01
C LYS A 235 9.20 -0.72 -38.85
N PRO A 236 9.65 0.52 -38.64
CA PRO A 236 10.60 0.85 -37.57
C PRO A 236 10.02 0.68 -36.15
N ASN A 237 8.70 0.65 -36.01
CA ASN A 237 8.02 0.39 -34.75
C ASN A 237 7.76 -1.10 -34.50
N PHE A 238 8.28 -2.01 -35.31
CA PHE A 238 8.20 -3.44 -35.07
C PHE A 238 8.91 -3.82 -33.77
N LYS A 239 8.25 -4.64 -32.94
CA LYS A 239 8.81 -5.15 -31.68
C LYS A 239 9.12 -6.64 -31.76
N GLY A 240 8.21 -7.42 -32.33
CA GLY A 240 8.33 -8.87 -32.34
C GLY A 240 7.15 -9.55 -33.01
N ARG A 241 7.25 -10.88 -33.17
CA ARG A 241 6.20 -11.71 -33.75
C ARG A 241 5.95 -12.96 -32.91
N THR A 242 4.72 -13.45 -32.95
CA THR A 242 4.32 -14.73 -32.36
C THR A 242 3.59 -15.52 -33.43
N ILE A 243 4.14 -16.67 -33.81
CA ILE A 243 3.54 -17.56 -34.80
C ILE A 243 2.58 -18.49 -34.04
N PHE A 244 1.31 -18.52 -34.43
CA PHE A 244 0.32 -19.42 -33.85
C PHE A 244 0.20 -20.70 -34.66
N ASP A 245 0.18 -20.58 -35.98
CA ASP A 245 0.19 -21.69 -36.93
C ASP A 245 0.82 -21.25 -38.27
N GLU A 246 0.79 -22.14 -39.27
CA GLU A 246 1.37 -21.90 -40.61
C GLU A 246 0.73 -20.70 -41.35
N ASN A 247 -0.52 -20.37 -41.01
CA ASN A 247 -1.32 -19.33 -41.68
C ASN A 247 -1.70 -18.17 -40.73
N LEU A 248 -1.14 -18.11 -39.52
CA LEU A 248 -1.50 -17.08 -38.55
C LEU A 248 -0.29 -16.63 -37.72
N VAL A 249 0.05 -15.35 -37.87
CA VAL A 249 1.08 -14.68 -37.08
C VAL A 249 0.52 -13.42 -36.42
N ALA A 250 0.80 -13.24 -35.12
CA ALA A 250 0.66 -11.97 -34.44
C ALA A 250 1.94 -11.15 -34.63
N ILE A 251 1.80 -9.93 -35.13
CA ILE A 251 2.87 -8.95 -35.19
C ILE A 251 2.62 -7.89 -34.13
N GLN A 252 3.60 -7.74 -33.24
CA GLN A 252 3.57 -6.77 -32.16
C GLN A 252 4.35 -5.52 -32.60
N MET A 253 3.71 -4.37 -32.49
CA MET A 253 4.31 -3.08 -32.79
C MET A 253 4.25 -2.14 -31.59
N HIS A 254 5.26 -1.29 -31.46
CA HIS A 254 5.24 -0.14 -30.59
C HIS A 254 4.28 0.93 -31.11
N LYS A 255 3.62 1.63 -30.19
CA LYS A 255 2.81 2.79 -30.52
C LYS A 255 3.70 3.97 -30.91
N THR A 256 3.38 4.62 -32.03
CA THR A 256 4.08 5.82 -32.51
C THR A 256 3.57 7.10 -31.84
N ALA A 257 2.31 7.10 -31.40
CA ALA A 257 1.70 8.17 -30.62
C ALA A 257 1.04 7.58 -29.37
N VAL A 258 1.18 8.27 -28.24
CA VAL A 258 0.64 7.85 -26.95
C VAL A 258 -0.23 8.97 -26.40
N LEU A 259 -1.52 8.69 -26.20
CA LEU A 259 -2.48 9.63 -25.63
C LEU A 259 -2.55 9.43 -24.12
N PHE A 260 -2.16 10.44 -23.33
CA PHE A 260 -2.28 10.44 -21.88
C PHE A 260 -3.72 10.74 -21.43
N ASP A 261 -4.54 9.70 -21.37
CA ASP A 261 -5.98 9.74 -21.04
C ASP A 261 -6.30 9.07 -19.69
N LYS A 262 -5.30 8.96 -18.81
CA LYS A 262 -5.45 8.31 -17.50
C LYS A 262 -5.22 9.32 -16.38
N PRO A 263 -6.12 9.41 -15.38
CA PRO A 263 -5.98 10.32 -14.25
C PRO A 263 -5.00 9.75 -13.22
N ILE A 264 -3.71 9.72 -13.58
CA ILE A 264 -2.66 9.07 -12.80
C ILE A 264 -2.46 9.69 -11.41
N TYR A 265 -2.87 10.93 -11.18
CA TYR A 265 -2.81 11.58 -9.86
C TYR A 265 -3.76 10.92 -8.85
N VAL A 266 -4.93 10.41 -9.29
CA VAL A 266 -5.86 9.66 -8.45
C VAL A 266 -5.17 8.39 -7.98
N GLY A 267 -4.64 7.64 -8.94
CA GLY A 267 -3.93 6.41 -8.66
C GLY A 267 -2.64 6.62 -7.86
N MET A 268 -1.88 7.69 -8.08
CA MET A 268 -0.73 8.04 -7.24
C MET A 268 -1.18 8.39 -5.81
N SER A 269 -2.33 9.04 -5.64
CA SER A 269 -2.84 9.36 -4.30
C SER A 269 -3.35 8.11 -3.56
N ILE A 270 -3.90 7.13 -4.31
CA ILE A 270 -4.39 5.85 -3.78
C ILE A 270 -3.27 4.79 -3.67
N LEU A 271 -2.73 4.35 -4.83
CA LEU A 271 -1.71 3.31 -5.03
C LEU A 271 -0.29 3.84 -4.85
N GLY A 272 0.00 5.12 -5.11
CA GLY A 272 1.19 5.75 -4.55
C GLY A 272 1.15 5.84 -3.01
N LEU A 273 0.17 5.18 -2.37
CA LEU A 273 0.24 4.59 -1.03
C LEU A 273 0.80 5.55 0.00
N TYR A 274 0.38 6.80 -0.07
CA TYR A 274 0.67 7.73 0.99
C TYR A 274 -0.37 7.52 2.08
N ILE A 275 -1.65 7.65 1.79
CA ILE A 275 -2.70 7.46 2.79
C ILE A 275 -2.68 6.04 3.39
N SER A 276 -2.59 5.00 2.57
CA SER A 276 -2.54 3.61 3.04
C SER A 276 -1.26 3.25 3.78
N LYS A 277 -0.06 3.74 3.36
CA LYS A 277 1.13 3.61 4.22
C LYS A 277 0.97 4.45 5.48
N SER A 278 0.29 5.58 5.42
CA SER A 278 0.08 6.46 6.57
C SER A 278 -0.63 5.73 7.68
N LEU A 279 -1.68 4.97 7.35
CA LEU A 279 -2.38 4.12 8.32
C LEU A 279 -1.47 3.01 8.89
N MET A 280 -0.66 2.37 8.04
CA MET A 280 0.27 1.32 8.50
C MET A 280 1.39 1.90 9.38
N TYR A 281 1.93 3.07 9.03
CA TYR A 281 2.91 3.81 9.81
C TYR A 281 2.33 4.34 11.11
N ASP A 282 1.10 4.86 11.08
CA ASP A 282 0.37 5.33 12.25
C ASP A 282 0.15 4.19 13.25
N PHE A 283 -0.34 3.04 12.77
CA PHE A 283 -0.49 1.85 13.61
C PHE A 283 0.86 1.38 14.19
N HIS A 284 1.94 1.38 13.39
CA HIS A 284 3.24 0.94 13.88
C HIS A 284 3.87 1.93 14.86
N TYR A 285 3.95 3.22 14.51
CA TYR A 285 4.72 4.24 15.24
C TYR A 285 3.93 4.99 16.31
N ASN A 286 2.61 5.14 16.15
CA ASN A 286 1.78 5.88 17.09
C ASN A 286 0.97 4.96 18.03
N VAL A 287 0.73 3.70 17.65
CA VAL A 287 0.01 2.73 18.52
C VAL A 287 0.95 1.69 19.11
N MET A 288 1.62 0.90 18.25
CA MET A 288 2.36 -0.28 18.71
C MET A 288 3.73 0.04 19.32
N LYS A 289 4.54 0.91 18.69
CA LYS A 289 5.86 1.31 19.22
C LYS A 289 5.77 2.06 20.56
N PRO A 290 4.83 2.99 20.80
CA PRO A 290 4.73 3.65 22.11
C PRO A 290 4.29 2.70 23.23
N LYS A 291 3.41 1.73 22.92
CA LYS A 291 2.93 0.74 23.88
C LYS A 291 4.01 -0.26 24.32
N TYR A 292 4.84 -0.73 23.38
CA TYR A 292 5.81 -1.81 23.64
C TYR A 292 7.28 -1.35 23.64
N GLY A 293 7.62 -0.20 23.07
CA GLY A 293 8.99 0.32 23.01
C GLY A 293 9.96 -0.67 22.34
N GLY A 294 11.00 -1.05 23.08
CA GLY A 294 11.99 -2.05 22.63
C GLY A 294 11.48 -3.51 22.63
N ASN A 295 10.29 -3.75 23.18
CA ASN A 295 9.70 -5.09 23.31
C ASN A 295 8.90 -5.53 22.07
N ILE A 296 8.83 -4.70 21.03
CA ILE A 296 8.21 -5.06 19.75
C ILE A 296 9.23 -5.07 18.63
N LYS A 297 9.24 -6.16 17.87
CA LYS A 297 10.00 -6.31 16.64
C LYS A 297 9.06 -6.60 15.48
N LEU A 298 9.20 -5.86 14.39
CA LEU A 298 8.53 -6.20 13.14
C LEU A 298 9.30 -7.34 12.48
N LEU A 299 8.67 -8.48 12.26
CA LEU A 299 9.29 -9.59 11.53
C LEU A 299 9.15 -9.41 10.03
N TYR A 300 7.94 -9.06 9.59
CA TYR A 300 7.60 -9.04 8.18
C TYR A 300 6.47 -8.07 7.89
N MET A 301 6.54 -7.40 6.74
CA MET A 301 5.47 -6.56 6.20
C MET A 301 5.18 -6.96 4.77
N ASP A 302 3.90 -7.02 4.41
CA ASP A 302 3.48 -7.10 3.01
C ASP A 302 2.24 -6.28 2.77
N THR A 303 2.44 -5.09 2.20
CA THR A 303 1.44 -4.09 1.82
C THR A 303 0.54 -3.62 2.96
N ASN A 304 -0.42 -4.45 3.37
CA ASN A 304 -1.45 -4.17 4.36
C ASN A 304 -1.34 -5.07 5.59
N SER A 305 -0.30 -5.89 5.68
CA SER A 305 -0.13 -6.83 6.79
C SER A 305 1.21 -6.68 7.51
N PHE A 306 1.18 -6.94 8.81
CA PHE A 306 2.34 -7.00 9.70
C PHE A 306 2.41 -8.33 10.42
N ILE A 307 3.61 -8.86 10.54
CA ILE A 307 3.92 -9.94 11.49
C ILE A 307 4.83 -9.35 12.56
N TYR A 308 4.37 -9.36 13.81
CA TYR A 308 5.13 -8.88 14.95
C TYR A 308 5.61 -10.02 15.83
N ASP A 309 6.75 -9.81 16.48
CA ASP A 309 7.17 -10.50 17.69
C ASP A 309 7.10 -9.51 18.86
N ILE A 310 6.18 -9.77 19.78
CA ILE A 310 5.83 -8.85 20.87
C ILE A 310 6.11 -9.53 22.19
N LYS A 311 7.02 -8.97 22.98
CA LYS A 311 7.24 -9.37 24.37
C LYS A 311 6.25 -8.63 25.26
N ALA A 312 5.38 -9.37 25.93
CA ALA A 312 4.32 -8.82 26.77
C ALA A 312 3.88 -9.84 27.82
N LYS A 313 3.19 -9.39 28.87
CA LYS A 313 2.55 -10.30 29.83
C LYS A 313 1.38 -11.04 29.17
N ASP A 314 0.48 -10.28 28.53
CA ASP A 314 -0.60 -10.82 27.72
C ASP A 314 -0.99 -9.84 26.61
N PHE A 315 -0.65 -10.21 25.37
CA PHE A 315 -1.03 -9.42 24.20
C PHE A 315 -2.56 -9.35 24.01
N TYR A 316 -3.31 -10.41 24.35
CA TYR A 316 -4.76 -10.41 24.13
C TYR A 316 -5.50 -9.51 25.12
N GLU A 317 -4.99 -9.35 26.35
CA GLU A 317 -5.50 -8.34 27.29
C GLU A 317 -5.15 -6.93 26.84
N ASP A 318 -3.93 -6.70 26.35
CA ASP A 318 -3.57 -5.41 25.75
C ASP A 318 -4.47 -5.07 24.55
N MET A 319 -4.82 -6.07 23.74
CA MET A 319 -5.71 -5.91 22.59
C MET A 319 -7.14 -5.51 23.02
N LYS A 320 -7.63 -5.95 24.18
CA LYS A 320 -8.91 -5.45 24.73
C LYS A 320 -8.85 -3.98 25.07
N GLY A 321 -7.74 -3.52 25.64
CA GLY A 321 -7.52 -2.10 25.94
C GLY A 321 -7.36 -1.22 24.68
N MET A 322 -7.04 -1.83 23.54
CA MET A 322 -6.86 -1.15 22.25
C MET A 322 -7.90 -1.61 21.21
N ILE A 323 -9.07 -2.10 21.65
CA ILE A 323 -10.05 -2.79 20.79
C ILE A 323 -10.50 -1.94 19.60
N ASP A 324 -10.48 -0.62 19.76
CA ASP A 324 -10.81 0.33 18.69
C ASP A 324 -9.89 0.20 17.49
N TYR A 325 -8.67 -0.34 17.61
CA TYR A 325 -7.76 -0.53 16.48
C TYR A 325 -7.93 -1.90 15.79
N PHE A 326 -8.63 -2.84 16.43
CA PHE A 326 -8.67 -4.23 15.99
C PHE A 326 -10.06 -4.66 15.48
N ASP A 327 -10.06 -5.57 14.51
CA ASP A 327 -11.24 -6.37 14.15
C ASP A 327 -11.08 -7.77 14.74
N THR A 328 -11.98 -8.09 15.66
CA THR A 328 -12.02 -9.36 16.40
C THR A 328 -13.26 -10.17 16.06
N SER A 329 -14.02 -9.79 15.04
CA SER A 329 -15.30 -10.43 14.68
C SER A 329 -15.17 -11.91 14.28
N GLU A 330 -14.02 -12.28 13.72
CA GLU A 330 -13.69 -13.66 13.29
C GLU A 330 -13.23 -14.55 14.44
N TYR A 331 -13.05 -14.01 15.66
CA TYR A 331 -12.75 -14.84 16.82
C TYR A 331 -13.95 -15.74 17.18
N PRO A 332 -13.70 -16.96 17.70
CA PRO A 332 -14.76 -17.81 18.24
C PRO A 332 -15.54 -17.12 19.37
N GLU A 333 -16.84 -17.42 19.49
CA GLU A 333 -17.70 -16.88 20.56
C GLU A 333 -17.14 -17.18 21.95
N ASN A 334 -16.72 -18.43 22.17
CA ASN A 334 -16.08 -18.89 23.38
C ASN A 334 -14.55 -18.88 23.25
N ASN A 335 -13.99 -17.79 22.72
CA ASN A 335 -12.54 -17.69 22.63
C ASN A 335 -11.94 -17.63 24.05
N ARG A 336 -10.88 -18.42 24.26
CA ARG A 336 -10.18 -18.56 25.55
C ARG A 336 -9.55 -17.27 26.09
N TYR A 337 -9.56 -16.19 25.31
CA TYR A 337 -9.01 -14.90 25.65
C TYR A 337 -10.08 -13.93 26.17
N GLY A 338 -11.37 -14.28 26.06
CA GLY A 338 -12.48 -13.40 26.46
C GLY A 338 -12.57 -12.11 25.63
N LEU A 339 -12.18 -12.17 24.36
CA LEU A 339 -12.26 -11.03 23.44
C LEU A 339 -13.70 -10.82 22.95
N PRO A 340 -14.20 -9.56 22.93
CA PRO A 340 -15.48 -9.26 22.31
C PRO A 340 -15.37 -9.44 20.78
N ARG A 341 -16.47 -9.79 20.11
CA ARG A 341 -16.53 -9.90 18.64
C ARG A 341 -17.08 -8.60 18.05
N VAL A 342 -16.18 -7.70 17.67
CA VAL A 342 -16.54 -6.35 17.19
C VAL A 342 -15.82 -6.02 15.89
N ASN A 343 -16.23 -4.92 15.26
CA ASN A 343 -15.56 -4.29 14.11
C ASN A 343 -15.51 -5.13 12.81
N LYS A 344 -16.47 -6.04 12.59
CA LYS A 344 -16.55 -6.90 11.40
C LYS A 344 -16.40 -6.13 10.09
N LYS A 345 -15.29 -6.36 9.38
CA LYS A 345 -14.97 -5.75 8.08
C LYS A 345 -14.96 -4.21 8.09
N VAL A 346 -14.82 -3.57 9.26
CA VAL A 346 -14.72 -2.11 9.39
C VAL A 346 -13.40 -1.65 8.77
N LEU A 347 -13.48 -0.64 7.90
CA LEU A 347 -12.33 -0.13 7.15
C LEU A 347 -11.23 0.37 8.08
N GLY A 348 -9.98 0.00 7.77
CA GLY A 348 -8.80 0.50 8.45
C GLY A 348 -8.49 -0.17 9.80
N LYS A 349 -9.30 -1.11 10.27
CA LYS A 349 -9.02 -1.92 11.47
C LYS A 349 -8.07 -3.08 11.16
N MET A 350 -7.25 -3.45 12.13
CA MET A 350 -6.31 -4.56 12.03
C MET A 350 -6.98 -5.85 12.51
N LYS A 351 -7.17 -6.83 11.63
CA LYS A 351 -7.65 -8.16 12.00
C LYS A 351 -6.50 -9.12 12.25
N ASP A 352 -6.71 -10.08 13.14
CA ASP A 352 -5.81 -11.22 13.31
C ASP A 352 -6.12 -12.28 12.25
N GLU A 353 -5.22 -12.46 11.28
CA GLU A 353 -5.35 -13.44 10.20
C GLU A 353 -5.44 -14.89 10.69
N ASN A 354 -4.97 -15.17 11.90
CA ASN A 354 -5.06 -16.50 12.49
C ASN A 354 -6.35 -16.70 13.29
N ALA A 355 -7.23 -15.70 13.41
CA ALA A 355 -8.48 -15.74 14.17
C ALA A 355 -8.30 -16.33 15.59
N GLY A 356 -7.25 -15.90 16.30
CA GLY A 356 -6.92 -16.37 17.64
C GLY A 356 -6.11 -17.67 17.71
N ARG A 357 -5.81 -18.33 16.58
CA ARG A 357 -4.86 -19.45 16.54
C ARG A 357 -3.44 -18.92 16.75
N ILE A 358 -2.71 -19.49 17.69
CA ILE A 358 -1.34 -19.05 17.97
C ILE A 358 -0.41 -19.45 16.82
N MET A 359 0.44 -18.53 16.39
CA MET A 359 1.59 -18.82 15.54
C MET A 359 2.77 -19.29 16.41
N GLU A 360 3.24 -20.52 16.21
CA GLU A 360 4.37 -21.09 16.97
C GLU A 360 5.70 -20.52 16.51
N GLU A 361 5.85 -20.40 15.18
CA GLU A 361 7.13 -20.11 14.56
C GLU A 361 6.93 -19.36 13.24
N PHE A 362 7.82 -18.41 13.00
CA PHE A 362 7.92 -17.64 11.77
C PHE A 362 9.31 -17.78 11.17
N VAL A 363 9.37 -18.05 9.86
CA VAL A 363 10.61 -18.03 9.08
C VAL A 363 10.39 -17.19 7.83
N GLY A 364 11.14 -16.10 7.70
CA GLY A 364 11.17 -15.22 6.54
C GLY A 364 12.47 -15.37 5.76
N LEU A 365 12.38 -15.75 4.49
CA LEU A 365 13.56 -15.90 3.62
C LEU A 365 13.84 -14.61 2.83
N ARG A 366 12.78 -14.04 2.24
CA ARG A 366 12.81 -12.78 1.47
C ARG A 366 11.40 -12.23 1.33
N SER A 367 11.28 -11.02 0.79
CA SER A 367 9.97 -10.48 0.37
C SER A 367 9.21 -11.51 -0.48
N LYS A 368 7.93 -11.69 -0.13
CA LYS A 368 6.96 -12.66 -0.66
C LYS A 368 7.35 -14.13 -0.51
N LYS A 369 8.32 -14.46 0.36
CA LYS A 369 8.69 -15.83 0.74
C LYS A 369 8.86 -15.94 2.24
N LYS A 370 7.77 -16.34 2.91
CA LYS A 370 7.69 -16.60 4.35
C LYS A 370 6.98 -17.93 4.61
N LYS A 371 7.25 -18.53 5.76
CA LYS A 371 6.52 -19.67 6.30
C LYS A 371 6.11 -19.34 7.73
N CYS A 372 4.83 -19.49 8.01
CA CYS A 372 4.27 -19.38 9.35
C CYS A 372 3.75 -20.75 9.76
N ARG A 373 4.06 -21.19 10.98
CA ARG A 373 3.55 -22.44 11.54
C ARG A 373 2.47 -22.12 12.57
N PRO A 374 1.18 -22.20 12.22
CA PRO A 374 0.12 -22.11 13.22
C PRO A 374 0.06 -23.39 14.07
N ILE A 375 -0.38 -23.27 15.32
CA ILE A 375 -0.75 -24.43 16.13
C ILE A 375 -1.89 -25.16 15.40
N LYS A 376 -1.67 -26.43 15.04
CA LYS A 376 -2.74 -27.28 14.50
C LYS A 376 -3.83 -27.43 15.57
N PRO A 377 -5.11 -27.13 15.26
CA PRO A 377 -6.19 -27.59 16.12
C PRO A 377 -6.12 -29.12 16.18
N LYS A 378 -6.18 -29.69 17.39
CA LYS A 378 -6.45 -31.11 17.57
C LYS A 378 -7.95 -31.31 17.54
#